data_AF-A0A2W7R337-F1
#
_entry.id   AF-A0A2W7R337-F1
#
_cell.length_a   1.000
_cell.length_b   1.000
_cell.length_c   1.000
_cell.angle_alpha   90.00
_cell.angle_beta   90.00
_cell.angle_gamma   90.00
#
_symmetry.space_group_name_H-M   'P 1'
#
loop_
_entity.id
_entity.type
_entity.pdbx_description
1 polymer ?
#
loop_
_entity_poly.entity_id
_entity_poly.type
_entity_poly.pdbx_seq_one_letter_code
_entity_poly.pdbx_strand_id
1 'polypeptide(L)'
;MKKHSLLGLALVFAFYSCNDSSDPINEGSIIVNTDSETLTTRVKLDNAGVVALIDPSAPSGRIQEESSDLPLVLVSQVDAPQYEGQTLKATHVDIDGNYAYVSYNTEGSTYLGAVDIFDISNIYSPVITEQAIFTDTDISSLEYKNGVLYLAAAVNIDENDEVTSPANLITVSTAGGRFTSGFVYTSLPGFVATDVANTNSNTALTSGNPGVIGLFDATQTPGNATEMEDLRAVAFGDDKLAVLSGSSGVHILDPNSLSEVVSIPLTLDVAGAKRTLDIDNGNLYVSEGANGAGIYKMSDGSLIQKLAIPIRPEDVDSGDIVTNAVSVDNNLLFMANGAAGISISDVSDLEGIKEFGVLDLDGSSNFVRNEEEFVFVATGFGGLQILKINKSDGASDVSCEGLLPYTGNANLNINSNESQSYAGSSVLKNVNVGGTFLFCGSLAIEQNLNVNSNGLMTVNGAFAFGQYQKNTTLNINSQSTLQLHGSTVIYGDLRLNSGATLEFLGEGNTITVYGTVTINSGAQIIGNYTDTEGKLK
;
A
#
# COMPACT_ATOMS: atom_id res chain seq x y z
N MET A 1 -48.74 -27.51 -54.07
CA MET A 1 -47.50 -28.08 -53.49
C MET A 1 -46.62 -26.94 -52.97
N LYS A 2 -46.68 -26.62 -51.67
CA LYS A 2 -45.63 -25.84 -50.99
C LYS A 2 -45.43 -26.46 -49.61
N LYS A 3 -44.21 -26.95 -49.40
CA LYS A 3 -43.72 -27.71 -48.24
C LYS A 3 -43.52 -26.77 -47.04
N HIS A 4 -43.79 -27.30 -45.85
CA HIS A 4 -43.37 -26.72 -44.57
C HIS A 4 -41.85 -26.79 -44.42
N SER A 5 -41.29 -25.82 -43.69
CA SER A 5 -40.18 -26.10 -42.78
C SER A 5 -40.21 -25.08 -41.64
N LEU A 6 -40.57 -25.56 -40.44
CA LEU A 6 -40.25 -24.89 -39.18
C LEU A 6 -38.72 -24.84 -39.06
N LEU A 7 -38.16 -23.68 -38.79
CA LEU A 7 -36.77 -23.54 -38.36
C LEU A 7 -36.79 -23.39 -36.84
N GLY A 8 -36.34 -24.42 -36.13
CA GLY A 8 -36.09 -24.38 -34.69
C GLY A 8 -34.82 -23.58 -34.43
N LEU A 9 -34.92 -22.56 -33.59
CA LEU A 9 -33.80 -21.76 -33.10
C LEU A 9 -33.16 -22.53 -31.93
N ALA A 10 -32.03 -23.19 -32.17
CA ALA A 10 -31.23 -23.79 -31.11
C ALA A 10 -30.36 -22.70 -30.47
N LEU A 11 -30.71 -22.30 -29.24
CA LEU A 11 -29.83 -21.52 -28.38
C LEU A 11 -28.65 -22.41 -27.97
N VAL A 12 -27.44 -22.06 -28.40
CA VAL A 12 -26.20 -22.61 -27.90
C VAL A 12 -25.84 -21.82 -26.63
N PHE A 13 -26.07 -22.42 -25.46
CA PHE A 13 -25.45 -21.96 -24.23
C PHE A 13 -23.99 -22.43 -24.26
N ALA A 14 -23.06 -21.49 -24.45
CA ALA A 14 -21.65 -21.72 -24.18
C ALA A 14 -21.47 -21.72 -22.66
N PHE A 15 -21.33 -22.91 -22.07
CA PHE A 15 -20.80 -23.04 -20.73
C PHE A 15 -19.31 -22.71 -20.79
N TYR A 16 -18.92 -21.53 -20.31
CA TYR A 16 -17.55 -21.29 -19.87
C TYR A 16 -17.33 -22.19 -18.66
N SER A 17 -16.65 -23.31 -18.88
CA SER A 17 -16.06 -24.11 -17.82
C SER A 17 -14.86 -23.33 -17.30
N CYS A 18 -14.91 -22.82 -16.07
CA CYS A 18 -13.70 -22.51 -15.32
C CYS A 18 -12.91 -23.81 -15.22
N ASN A 19 -11.78 -23.88 -15.91
CA ASN A 19 -10.83 -24.94 -15.73
C ASN A 19 -9.74 -24.35 -14.83
N ASP A 20 -9.96 -24.36 -13.52
CA ASP A 20 -8.88 -24.23 -12.54
C ASP A 20 -7.99 -25.46 -12.73
N SER A 21 -6.99 -25.37 -13.60
CA SER A 21 -5.89 -26.31 -13.60
C SER A 21 -5.03 -26.00 -12.40
N SER A 22 -5.00 -26.91 -11.43
CA SER A 22 -4.18 -26.82 -10.21
C SER A 22 -2.68 -27.00 -10.45
N ASP A 23 -2.26 -27.29 -11.69
CA ASP A 23 -0.86 -27.52 -12.03
C ASP A 23 -0.28 -26.21 -12.61
N PRO A 24 0.90 -25.76 -12.13
CA PRO A 24 1.55 -24.57 -12.65
C PRO A 24 1.80 -24.67 -14.16
N ILE A 25 1.61 -23.57 -14.88
CA ILE A 25 1.98 -23.46 -16.29
C ILE A 25 3.47 -23.10 -16.34
N ASN A 26 4.29 -24.01 -16.87
CA ASN A 26 5.72 -23.78 -17.06
C ASN A 26 5.98 -23.25 -18.48
N GLU A 27 6.48 -22.03 -18.58
CA GLU A 27 7.00 -21.43 -19.80
C GLU A 27 8.50 -21.20 -19.65
N GLY A 28 9.31 -22.19 -20.02
CA GLY A 28 10.77 -22.12 -19.85
C GLY A 28 11.16 -22.04 -18.38
N SER A 29 11.80 -20.94 -17.98
CA SER A 29 12.23 -20.61 -16.61
C SER A 29 11.15 -19.89 -15.77
N ILE A 30 9.95 -19.71 -16.34
CA ILE A 30 8.83 -19.05 -15.67
C ILE A 30 7.77 -20.08 -15.27
N ILE A 31 7.35 -20.02 -14.02
CA ILE A 31 6.33 -20.89 -13.43
C ILE A 31 5.15 -20.01 -13.01
N VAL A 32 4.02 -20.13 -13.71
CA VAL A 32 2.79 -19.39 -13.38
C VAL A 32 1.87 -20.27 -12.53
N ASN A 33 1.54 -19.78 -11.34
CA ASN A 33 0.58 -20.39 -10.43
C ASN A 33 -0.71 -19.56 -10.40
N THR A 34 -1.84 -20.22 -10.68
CA THR A 34 -3.17 -19.61 -10.69
C THR A 34 -4.07 -20.12 -9.55
N ASP A 35 -3.55 -20.95 -8.65
CA ASP A 35 -4.27 -21.42 -7.46
C ASP A 35 -4.32 -20.30 -6.41
N SER A 36 -5.28 -19.41 -6.62
CA SER A 36 -5.51 -18.24 -5.77
C SER A 36 -5.80 -18.60 -4.31
N GLU A 37 -6.47 -19.74 -4.06
CA GLU A 37 -6.76 -20.20 -2.69
C GLU A 37 -5.45 -20.52 -1.96
N THR A 38 -4.59 -21.32 -2.57
CA THR A 38 -3.27 -21.66 -1.99
C THR A 38 -2.39 -20.42 -1.85
N LEU A 39 -2.33 -19.55 -2.86
CA LEU A 39 -1.51 -18.34 -2.81
C LEU A 39 -1.97 -17.40 -1.69
N THR A 40 -3.28 -17.20 -1.55
CA THR A 40 -3.90 -16.30 -0.57
C THR A 40 -3.73 -16.80 0.87
N THR A 41 -3.34 -18.06 1.10
CA THR A 41 -2.95 -18.50 2.44
C THR A 41 -1.78 -17.70 3.01
N ARG A 42 -0.97 -17.02 2.18
CA ARG A 42 0.10 -16.11 2.60
C ARG A 42 -0.43 -14.80 3.21
N VAL A 43 -1.66 -14.40 2.93
CA VAL A 43 -2.29 -13.21 3.50
C VAL A 43 -2.77 -13.52 4.91
N LYS A 44 -2.15 -12.89 5.91
CA LYS A 44 -2.40 -13.06 7.34
C LYS A 44 -2.98 -11.80 7.95
N LEU A 45 -3.83 -12.00 8.96
CA LEU A 45 -4.32 -10.93 9.82
C LEU A 45 -3.42 -10.70 11.04
N ASP A 46 -2.21 -11.25 11.04
CA ASP A 46 -1.26 -11.09 12.13
C ASP A 46 -0.98 -9.60 12.36
N ASN A 47 -1.12 -9.14 13.60
CA ASN A 47 -1.04 -7.73 13.99
C ASN A 47 -2.05 -6.77 13.31
N ALA A 48 -2.98 -7.24 12.48
CA ALA A 48 -3.94 -6.40 11.78
C ALA A 48 -4.82 -5.61 12.76
N GLY A 49 -5.17 -4.37 12.41
CA GLY A 49 -5.90 -3.49 13.29
C GLY A 49 -5.52 -2.02 13.17
N VAL A 50 -6.14 -1.22 14.02
CA VAL A 50 -5.76 0.18 14.19
C VAL A 50 -4.31 0.25 14.66
N VAL A 51 -3.48 1.00 13.95
CA VAL A 51 -2.07 1.20 14.29
C VAL A 51 -1.84 2.61 14.82
N ALA A 52 -1.02 2.72 15.86
CA ALA A 52 -0.62 3.99 16.43
C ALA A 52 0.72 4.45 15.84
N LEU A 53 0.90 5.75 15.73
CA LEU A 53 2.18 6.35 15.35
C LEU A 53 2.99 6.68 16.60
N ILE A 54 4.29 6.49 16.50
CA ILE A 54 5.27 6.89 17.50
C ILE A 54 5.62 8.35 17.24
N ASP A 55 5.45 9.19 18.27
CA ASP A 55 5.94 10.56 18.25
C ASP A 55 7.46 10.56 18.47
N PRO A 56 8.28 10.97 17.48
CA PRO A 56 9.74 10.95 17.60
C PRO A 56 10.27 11.93 18.65
N SER A 57 9.48 12.94 19.03
CA SER A 57 9.84 13.92 20.05
C SER A 57 9.51 13.45 21.48
N ALA A 58 8.74 12.37 21.61
CA ALA A 58 8.37 11.83 22.91
C ALA A 58 9.59 11.16 23.58
N PRO A 59 9.75 11.31 24.92
CA PRO A 59 10.77 10.55 25.66
C PRO A 59 10.61 9.05 25.43
N SER A 60 11.73 8.34 25.20
CA SER A 60 11.77 6.92 24.84
C SER A 60 10.77 6.08 25.65
N GLY A 61 9.85 5.40 24.96
CA GLY A 61 8.85 4.52 25.57
C GLY A 61 7.49 5.15 25.89
N ARG A 62 7.23 6.40 25.47
CA ARG A 62 5.88 6.98 25.50
C ARG A 62 5.27 7.02 24.10
N ILE A 63 4.04 6.51 23.98
CA ILE A 63 3.18 6.68 22.79
C ILE A 63 2.56 8.10 22.86
N GLN A 64 2.21 8.66 21.70
CA GLN A 64 1.52 9.94 21.57
C GLN A 64 0.34 10.05 22.59
N GLU A 65 0.38 11.05 23.47
CA GLU A 65 -0.70 11.29 24.46
C GLU A 65 -1.88 12.04 23.81
N GLU A 66 -1.60 12.83 22.77
CA GLU A 66 -2.58 13.52 21.93
C GLU A 66 -3.17 12.58 20.86
N SER A 67 -4.39 12.84 20.40
CA SER A 67 -4.95 12.10 19.27
C SER A 67 -4.28 12.49 17.96
N SER A 68 -3.92 11.50 17.14
CA SER A 68 -3.56 11.72 15.74
C SER A 68 -4.82 11.93 14.89
N ASP A 69 -4.71 12.73 13.84
CA ASP A 69 -5.74 12.93 12.81
C ASP A 69 -5.47 12.09 11.53
N LEU A 70 -4.55 11.12 11.59
CA LEU A 70 -4.29 10.16 10.52
C LEU A 70 -4.73 8.74 10.92
N PRO A 71 -5.97 8.32 10.61
CA PRO A 71 -6.49 7.00 10.95
C PRO A 71 -5.91 5.94 10.04
N LEU A 72 -4.86 5.29 10.50
CA LEU A 72 -4.17 4.22 9.79
C LEU A 72 -4.54 2.85 10.37
N VAL A 73 -4.73 1.88 9.48
CA VAL A 73 -5.08 0.51 9.83
C VAL A 73 -4.15 -0.45 9.08
N LEU A 74 -3.51 -1.38 9.80
CA LEU A 74 -2.85 -2.52 9.18
C LEU A 74 -3.93 -3.52 8.76
N VAL A 75 -4.10 -3.72 7.46
CA VAL A 75 -5.08 -4.64 6.90
C VAL A 75 -4.58 -6.07 7.02
N SER A 76 -3.37 -6.33 6.52
CA SER A 76 -2.80 -7.67 6.47
C SER A 76 -1.29 -7.65 6.36
N GLN A 77 -0.68 -8.72 6.84
CA GLN A 77 0.71 -9.10 6.56
C GLN A 77 0.70 -10.21 5.52
N VAL A 78 1.58 -10.16 4.53
CA VAL A 78 1.65 -11.17 3.48
C VAL A 78 3.03 -11.80 3.50
N ASP A 79 3.07 -13.09 3.77
CA ASP A 79 4.32 -13.87 3.70
C ASP A 79 4.90 -13.79 2.28
N ALA A 80 6.21 -13.62 2.20
CA ALA A 80 6.89 -13.61 0.91
C ALA A 80 6.79 -14.98 0.21
N PRO A 81 6.80 -15.02 -1.15
CA PRO A 81 6.92 -16.27 -1.88
C PRO A 81 8.17 -17.05 -1.46
N GLN A 82 8.06 -18.38 -1.48
CA GLN A 82 9.19 -19.28 -1.29
C GLN A 82 9.31 -20.23 -2.47
N TYR A 83 10.53 -20.42 -2.95
CA TYR A 83 10.84 -21.37 -4.01
C TYR A 83 12.11 -22.15 -3.66
N GLU A 84 12.01 -23.49 -3.70
CA GLU A 84 13.09 -24.42 -3.33
C GLU A 84 13.78 -24.12 -1.98
N GLY A 85 13.01 -23.61 -1.00
CA GLY A 85 13.50 -23.27 0.34
C GLY A 85 14.17 -21.90 0.45
N GLN A 86 14.20 -21.11 -0.63
CA GLN A 86 14.62 -19.71 -0.62
C GLN A 86 13.40 -18.80 -0.48
N THR A 87 13.47 -17.85 0.45
CA THR A 87 12.45 -16.81 0.65
C THR A 87 12.82 -15.58 -0.17
N LEU A 88 11.90 -15.14 -1.03
CA LEU A 88 12.11 -13.94 -1.85
C LEU A 88 11.86 -12.67 -1.03
N LYS A 89 12.34 -11.53 -1.52
CA LYS A 89 12.10 -10.21 -0.91
C LYS A 89 11.26 -9.36 -1.85
N ALA A 90 10.21 -8.75 -1.31
CA ALA A 90 9.44 -7.79 -2.07
C ALA A 90 10.32 -6.59 -2.44
N THR A 91 10.30 -6.22 -3.72
CA THR A 91 11.14 -5.15 -4.27
C THR A 91 10.32 -3.91 -4.57
N HIS A 92 9.24 -4.00 -5.34
CA HIS A 92 8.43 -2.86 -5.75
C HIS A 92 6.94 -3.22 -5.79
N VAL A 93 6.08 -2.23 -5.60
CA VAL A 93 4.62 -2.34 -5.73
C VAL A 93 4.11 -1.22 -6.62
N ASP A 94 3.25 -1.57 -7.57
CA ASP A 94 2.46 -0.61 -8.34
C ASP A 94 0.97 -0.99 -8.27
N ILE A 95 0.10 0.01 -8.33
CA ILE A 95 -1.34 -0.13 -8.07
C ILE A 95 -2.11 0.45 -9.25
N ASP A 96 -3.10 -0.29 -9.75
CA ASP A 96 -4.04 0.21 -10.77
C ASP A 96 -5.46 -0.25 -10.42
N GLY A 97 -6.28 0.71 -9.99
CA GLY A 97 -7.66 0.47 -9.59
C GLY A 97 -7.79 -0.62 -8.53
N ASN A 98 -8.38 -1.75 -8.90
CA ASN A 98 -8.63 -2.87 -7.98
C ASN A 98 -7.48 -3.87 -7.89
N TYR A 99 -6.33 -3.59 -8.49
CA TYR A 99 -5.20 -4.53 -8.51
C TYR A 99 -3.92 -3.89 -8.00
N ALA A 100 -3.13 -4.67 -7.26
CA ALA A 100 -1.76 -4.33 -6.92
C ALA A 100 -0.83 -5.40 -7.50
N TYR A 101 0.30 -4.97 -8.04
CA TYR A 101 1.33 -5.82 -8.61
C TYR A 101 2.56 -5.72 -7.74
N VAL A 102 3.10 -6.86 -7.28
CA VAL A 102 4.25 -6.88 -6.37
C VAL A 102 5.37 -7.68 -7.00
N SER A 103 6.55 -7.06 -7.12
CA SER A 103 7.76 -7.72 -7.61
C SER A 103 8.62 -8.23 -6.47
N TYR A 104 9.41 -9.26 -6.76
CA TYR A 104 10.31 -9.88 -5.81
C TYR A 104 11.65 -10.25 -6.44
N ASN A 105 12.70 -10.28 -5.62
CA ASN A 105 14.02 -10.80 -5.97
C ASN A 105 14.63 -11.66 -4.85
N THR A 106 15.82 -12.19 -5.09
CA THR A 106 16.65 -12.85 -4.08
C THR A 106 17.89 -12.02 -3.76
N GLU A 107 18.29 -11.96 -2.49
CA GLU A 107 19.54 -11.30 -2.12
C GLU A 107 20.74 -12.21 -2.46
N GLY A 108 21.76 -11.62 -3.10
CA GLY A 108 23.03 -12.29 -3.37
C GLY A 108 23.25 -12.51 -4.86
N SER A 109 23.89 -13.63 -5.22
CA SER A 109 24.24 -13.96 -6.61
C SER A 109 23.25 -14.89 -7.31
N THR A 110 22.20 -15.31 -6.61
CA THR A 110 21.17 -16.19 -7.16
C THR A 110 20.15 -15.34 -7.89
N TYR A 111 19.90 -15.65 -9.16
CA TYR A 111 18.81 -15.07 -9.93
C TYR A 111 17.53 -15.83 -9.61
N LEU A 112 16.62 -15.22 -8.85
CA LEU A 112 15.35 -15.84 -8.51
C LEU A 112 14.38 -14.74 -8.06
N GLY A 113 13.34 -14.55 -8.85
CA GLY A 113 12.38 -13.46 -8.67
C GLY A 113 10.95 -13.93 -8.80
N ALA A 114 10.03 -13.02 -8.54
CA ALA A 114 8.61 -13.29 -8.72
C ALA A 114 7.82 -12.02 -9.03
N VAL A 115 6.60 -12.23 -9.51
CA VAL A 115 5.54 -11.22 -9.53
C VAL A 115 4.25 -11.83 -8.97
N ASP A 116 3.66 -11.19 -7.97
CA ASP A 116 2.31 -11.50 -7.49
C ASP A 116 1.31 -10.44 -8.01
N ILE A 117 0.10 -10.88 -8.37
CA ILE A 117 -1.05 -9.99 -8.65
C ILE A 117 -2.08 -10.13 -7.53
N PHE A 118 -2.39 -9.03 -6.86
CA PHE A 118 -3.41 -8.94 -5.82
C PHE A 118 -4.68 -8.33 -6.37
N ASP A 119 -5.84 -8.93 -6.08
CA ASP A 119 -7.14 -8.26 -6.13
C ASP A 119 -7.37 -7.59 -4.76
N ILE A 120 -7.54 -6.27 -4.80
CA ILE A 120 -7.73 -5.39 -3.64
C ILE A 120 -9.11 -4.71 -3.66
N SER A 121 -10.04 -5.20 -4.49
CA SER A 121 -11.42 -4.67 -4.57
C SER A 121 -12.15 -4.72 -3.22
N ASN A 122 -11.86 -5.72 -2.39
CA ASN A 122 -12.18 -5.70 -0.96
C ASN A 122 -10.91 -5.36 -0.19
N ILE A 123 -10.76 -4.08 0.15
CA ILE A 123 -9.58 -3.55 0.85
C ILE A 123 -9.27 -4.25 2.18
N TYR A 124 -10.26 -4.86 2.84
CA TYR A 124 -10.02 -5.56 4.11
C TYR A 124 -9.69 -7.05 3.93
N SER A 125 -9.86 -7.59 2.72
CA SER A 125 -9.58 -9.00 2.41
C SER A 125 -8.91 -9.12 1.04
N PRO A 126 -7.65 -8.66 0.91
CA PRO A 126 -6.91 -8.77 -0.34
C PRO A 126 -6.65 -10.24 -0.69
N VAL A 127 -6.68 -10.55 -1.99
CA VAL A 127 -6.54 -11.91 -2.52
C VAL A 127 -5.40 -11.95 -3.53
N ILE A 128 -4.51 -12.94 -3.42
CA ILE A 128 -3.49 -13.17 -4.45
C ILE A 128 -4.13 -13.98 -5.55
N THR A 129 -4.29 -13.36 -6.72
CA THR A 129 -5.00 -13.93 -7.87
C THR A 129 -4.10 -14.83 -8.71
N GLU A 130 -2.87 -14.39 -9.00
CA GLU A 130 -1.86 -15.15 -9.74
C GLU A 130 -0.45 -14.81 -9.27
N GLN A 131 0.47 -15.73 -9.50
CA GLN A 131 1.90 -15.57 -9.25
C GLN A 131 2.70 -16.08 -10.45
N ALA A 132 3.76 -15.37 -10.82
CA ALA A 132 4.82 -15.87 -11.70
C ALA A 132 6.14 -15.94 -10.92
N ILE A 133 6.74 -17.13 -10.82
CA ILE A 133 8.12 -17.32 -10.32
C ILE A 133 9.07 -17.39 -11.50
N PHE A 134 10.18 -16.66 -11.44
CA PHE A 134 11.24 -16.66 -12.44
C PHE A 134 12.48 -17.32 -11.84
N THR A 135 12.88 -18.49 -12.35
CA THR A 135 13.98 -19.27 -11.76
C THR A 135 15.38 -18.84 -12.20
N ASP A 136 15.46 -17.91 -13.15
CA ASP A 136 16.69 -17.41 -13.77
C ASP A 136 16.76 -15.87 -13.78
N THR A 137 15.82 -15.19 -13.12
CA THR A 137 15.62 -13.75 -13.25
C THR A 137 15.25 -13.11 -11.91
N ASP A 138 15.91 -12.02 -11.53
CA ASP A 138 15.50 -11.12 -10.44
C ASP A 138 14.65 -9.95 -10.97
N ILE A 139 13.62 -9.54 -10.23
CA ILE A 139 12.78 -8.39 -10.58
C ILE A 139 13.02 -7.23 -9.60
N SER A 140 13.63 -6.15 -10.09
CA SER A 140 14.02 -4.98 -9.29
C SER A 140 12.87 -3.99 -9.07
N SER A 141 12.06 -3.79 -10.11
CA SER A 141 10.85 -2.99 -10.05
C SER A 141 9.84 -3.37 -11.13
N LEU A 142 8.65 -2.81 -11.01
CA LEU A 142 7.59 -2.95 -11.98
C LEU A 142 6.77 -1.67 -12.09
N GLU A 143 6.07 -1.53 -13.20
CA GLU A 143 5.04 -0.51 -13.41
C GLU A 143 3.98 -1.05 -14.35
N TYR A 144 2.72 -0.74 -14.07
CA TYR A 144 1.58 -1.10 -14.87
C TYR A 144 1.12 0.09 -15.72
N LYS A 145 0.79 -0.17 -16.99
CA LYS A 145 0.14 0.81 -17.86
C LYS A 145 -0.71 0.15 -18.93
N ASN A 146 -1.99 0.54 -18.99
CA ASN A 146 -2.93 0.17 -20.06
C ASN A 146 -3.01 -1.36 -20.32
N GLY A 147 -3.06 -2.17 -19.26
CA GLY A 147 -3.16 -3.62 -19.36
C GLY A 147 -1.83 -4.32 -19.66
N VAL A 148 -0.69 -3.64 -19.49
CA VAL A 148 0.65 -4.21 -19.63
C VAL A 148 1.44 -3.91 -18.38
N LEU A 149 2.08 -4.95 -17.85
CA LEU A 149 3.06 -4.83 -16.78
C LEU A 149 4.47 -4.79 -17.39
N TYR A 150 5.26 -3.81 -16.96
CA TYR A 150 6.63 -3.57 -17.37
C TYR A 150 7.53 -3.87 -16.18
N LEU A 151 8.54 -4.71 -16.35
CA LEU A 151 9.42 -5.18 -15.27
C LEU A 151 10.86 -4.79 -15.57
N ALA A 152 11.52 -4.15 -14.61
CA ALA A 152 12.97 -3.98 -14.62
C ALA A 152 13.61 -5.22 -14.01
N ALA A 153 14.36 -5.98 -14.81
CA ALA A 153 14.87 -7.29 -14.45
C ALA A 153 16.38 -7.44 -14.63
N ALA A 154 16.97 -8.36 -13.86
CA ALA A 154 18.28 -8.95 -14.11
C ALA A 154 18.11 -10.42 -14.48
N VAL A 155 18.58 -10.83 -15.65
CA VAL A 155 18.41 -12.19 -16.20
C VAL A 155 19.74 -12.92 -16.27
N ASN A 156 19.76 -14.19 -15.90
CA ASN A 156 20.92 -15.06 -16.03
C ASN A 156 21.17 -15.43 -17.51
N ILE A 157 22.05 -14.69 -18.16
CA ILE A 157 22.41 -14.90 -19.58
C ILE A 157 23.09 -16.25 -19.87
N ASP A 158 23.60 -16.94 -18.84
CA ASP A 158 24.20 -18.27 -19.02
C ASP A 158 23.12 -19.38 -19.10
N GLU A 159 21.90 -19.09 -18.63
CA GLU A 159 20.75 -20.00 -18.63
C GLU A 159 19.67 -19.60 -19.65
N ASN A 160 19.59 -18.32 -19.99
CA ASN A 160 18.60 -17.78 -20.92
C ASN A 160 19.27 -17.22 -22.19
N ASP A 161 19.06 -17.89 -23.32
CA ASP A 161 19.65 -17.53 -24.62
C ASP A 161 18.81 -16.53 -25.44
N GLU A 162 17.66 -16.08 -24.91
CA GLU A 162 16.81 -15.06 -25.54
C GLU A 162 17.35 -13.63 -25.32
N VAL A 163 18.20 -13.45 -24.30
CA VAL A 163 18.72 -12.14 -23.89
C VAL A 163 20.19 -11.96 -24.27
N THR A 164 20.61 -10.70 -24.43
CA THR A 164 21.99 -10.35 -24.83
C THR A 164 22.77 -9.61 -23.73
N SER A 165 22.10 -9.27 -22.65
CA SER A 165 22.63 -8.55 -21.49
C SER A 165 21.82 -8.97 -20.25
N PRO A 166 22.40 -8.95 -19.04
CA PRO A 166 21.64 -9.22 -17.82
C PRO A 166 20.51 -8.22 -17.56
N ALA A 167 20.73 -6.92 -17.79
CA ALA A 167 19.67 -5.92 -17.63
C ALA A 167 18.62 -6.04 -18.75
N ASN A 168 17.35 -6.25 -18.37
CA ASN A 168 16.25 -6.41 -19.31
C ASN A 168 14.99 -5.64 -18.87
N LEU A 169 14.26 -5.12 -19.85
CA LEU A 169 12.84 -4.84 -19.74
C LEU A 169 12.08 -6.13 -20.06
N ILE A 170 11.24 -6.59 -19.14
CA ILE A 170 10.30 -7.68 -19.41
C ILE A 170 8.90 -7.09 -19.46
N THR A 171 8.07 -7.51 -20.42
CA THR A 171 6.67 -7.11 -20.47
C THR A 171 5.73 -8.29 -20.51
N VAL A 172 4.54 -8.11 -19.93
CA VAL A 172 3.45 -9.10 -19.95
C VAL A 172 2.11 -8.39 -19.93
N SER A 173 1.16 -8.85 -20.74
CA SER A 173 -0.20 -8.31 -20.74
C SER A 173 -0.99 -8.86 -19.56
N THR A 174 -1.78 -8.02 -18.90
CA THR A 174 -2.67 -8.42 -17.80
C THR A 174 -4.11 -8.00 -18.05
N ALA A 175 -5.06 -8.81 -17.59
CA ALA A 175 -6.47 -8.46 -17.60
C ALA A 175 -7.22 -9.17 -16.47
N GLY A 176 -8.04 -8.42 -15.71
CA GLY A 176 -8.86 -8.98 -14.64
C GLY A 176 -8.06 -9.68 -13.55
N GLY A 177 -6.89 -9.14 -13.19
CA GLY A 177 -6.00 -9.71 -12.17
C GLY A 177 -5.19 -10.93 -12.65
N ARG A 178 -5.01 -11.12 -13.96
CA ARG A 178 -4.35 -12.31 -14.51
C ARG A 178 -3.36 -11.96 -15.61
N PHE A 179 -2.31 -12.75 -15.76
CA PHE A 179 -1.43 -12.72 -16.93
C PHE A 179 -2.18 -13.29 -18.15
N THR A 180 -2.06 -12.62 -19.30
CA THR A 180 -2.81 -12.95 -20.52
C THR A 180 -1.94 -13.11 -21.77
N SER A 181 -0.64 -12.91 -21.64
CA SER A 181 0.37 -13.18 -22.66
C SER A 181 1.57 -13.88 -22.04
N GLY A 182 2.47 -14.38 -22.89
CA GLY A 182 3.82 -14.73 -22.45
C GLY A 182 4.64 -13.48 -22.10
N PHE A 183 5.77 -13.72 -21.46
CA PHE A 183 6.72 -12.68 -21.06
C PHE A 183 7.68 -12.38 -22.22
N VAL A 184 7.86 -11.09 -22.54
CA VAL A 184 8.71 -10.64 -23.65
C VAL A 184 9.90 -9.87 -23.10
N TYR A 185 11.11 -10.30 -23.48
CA TYR A 185 12.37 -9.73 -23.01
C TYR A 185 12.96 -8.76 -24.02
N THR A 186 13.44 -7.61 -23.54
CA THR A 186 14.22 -6.64 -24.32
C THR A 186 15.44 -6.20 -23.53
N SER A 187 16.64 -6.53 -24.04
CA SER A 187 17.90 -6.24 -23.34
C SER A 187 18.32 -4.78 -23.40
N LEU A 188 18.84 -4.29 -22.28
CA LEU A 188 19.55 -3.03 -22.12
C LEU A 188 20.98 -3.33 -21.64
N PRO A 189 22.02 -2.59 -22.05
CA PRO A 189 23.34 -2.77 -21.47
C PRO A 189 23.33 -2.54 -19.95
N GLY A 190 24.02 -3.41 -19.20
CA GLY A 190 24.17 -3.31 -17.74
C GLY A 190 23.98 -4.65 -17.03
N PHE A 191 24.38 -4.73 -15.76
CA PHE A 191 24.24 -5.98 -14.97
C PHE A 191 22.84 -6.19 -14.38
N VAL A 192 22.05 -5.12 -14.23
CA VAL A 192 20.70 -5.17 -13.66
C VAL A 192 19.92 -3.97 -14.17
N ALA A 193 18.69 -4.19 -14.64
CA ALA A 193 17.76 -3.08 -14.79
C ALA A 193 17.24 -2.72 -13.39
N THR A 194 17.40 -1.46 -13.00
CA THR A 194 17.15 -1.01 -11.63
C THR A 194 15.76 -0.42 -11.45
N ASP A 195 15.24 0.25 -12.49
CA ASP A 195 13.92 0.84 -12.43
C ASP A 195 13.28 1.06 -13.80
N VAL A 196 11.95 1.23 -13.82
CA VAL A 196 11.14 1.43 -15.02
C VAL A 196 10.11 2.53 -14.79
N ALA A 197 9.90 3.40 -15.80
CA ALA A 197 8.88 4.44 -15.76
C ALA A 197 8.27 4.67 -17.15
N ASN A 198 6.95 4.76 -17.24
CA ASN A 198 6.23 4.97 -18.47
C ASN A 198 5.98 6.46 -18.70
N THR A 199 6.47 6.98 -19.82
CA THR A 199 6.24 8.36 -20.25
C THR A 199 5.01 8.46 -21.14
N ASN A 200 4.68 9.67 -21.60
CA ASN A 200 3.59 9.88 -22.56
C ASN A 200 3.72 9.07 -23.86
N SER A 201 4.95 8.73 -24.27
CA SER A 201 5.27 8.15 -25.58
C SER A 201 6.16 6.92 -25.53
N ASN A 202 6.92 6.72 -24.45
CA ASN A 202 7.94 5.69 -24.33
C ASN A 202 7.85 5.00 -22.95
N THR A 203 8.56 3.90 -22.81
CA THR A 203 8.94 3.31 -21.53
C THR A 203 10.43 3.59 -21.29
N ALA A 204 10.76 4.21 -20.16
CA ALA A 204 12.13 4.46 -19.74
C ALA A 204 12.61 3.34 -18.81
N LEU A 205 13.83 2.86 -19.01
CA LEU A 205 14.46 1.84 -18.18
C LEU A 205 15.85 2.31 -17.75
N THR A 206 16.15 2.21 -16.47
CA THR A 206 17.51 2.43 -15.96
C THR A 206 18.23 1.11 -15.74
N SER A 207 19.54 1.08 -15.97
CA SER A 207 20.41 -0.01 -15.54
C SER A 207 21.50 0.45 -14.59
N GLY A 208 21.91 -0.46 -13.70
CA GLY A 208 23.07 -0.28 -12.84
C GLY A 208 24.39 -0.35 -13.63
N ASN A 209 25.53 -0.39 -12.97
CA ASN A 209 26.86 -0.27 -13.61
C ASN A 209 27.15 -1.33 -14.71
N PRO A 210 27.69 -1.00 -15.92
CA PRO A 210 27.78 0.33 -16.52
C PRO A 210 26.38 0.83 -16.88
N GLY A 211 25.93 1.90 -16.21
CA GLY A 211 24.52 2.30 -16.22
C GLY A 211 24.10 2.99 -17.49
N VAL A 212 22.88 2.70 -17.91
CA VAL A 212 22.24 3.26 -19.10
C VAL A 212 20.81 3.64 -18.73
N ILE A 213 20.38 4.83 -19.13
CA ILE A 213 18.96 5.16 -19.25
C ILE A 213 18.57 4.97 -20.72
N GLY A 214 17.66 4.04 -20.98
CA GLY A 214 17.17 3.71 -22.32
C GLY A 214 15.67 3.94 -22.47
N LEU A 215 15.23 4.37 -23.64
CA LEU A 215 13.83 4.49 -24.01
C LEU A 215 13.41 3.37 -24.95
N PHE A 216 12.19 2.87 -24.77
CA PHE A 216 11.55 1.88 -25.61
C PHE A 216 10.20 2.39 -26.07
N ASP A 217 9.84 2.17 -27.34
CA ASP A 217 8.51 2.52 -27.81
C ASP A 217 7.45 1.50 -27.33
N ALA A 218 6.17 1.73 -27.67
CA ALA A 218 5.08 0.84 -27.29
C ALA A 218 5.20 -0.59 -27.87
N THR A 219 6.06 -0.81 -28.86
CA THR A 219 6.39 -2.13 -29.43
C THR A 219 7.66 -2.73 -28.82
N GLN A 220 8.21 -2.09 -27.79
CA GLN A 220 9.47 -2.42 -27.13
C GLN A 220 10.70 -2.26 -28.04
N THR A 221 10.59 -1.49 -29.11
CA THR A 221 11.75 -1.19 -29.94
C THR A 221 12.65 -0.19 -29.19
N PRO A 222 13.95 -0.50 -28.99
CA PRO A 222 14.89 0.41 -28.35
C PRO A 222 15.04 1.72 -29.15
N GLY A 223 15.01 2.85 -28.46
CA GLY A 223 15.14 4.20 -28.98
C GLY A 223 16.39 4.90 -28.47
N ASN A 224 16.23 6.14 -27.97
CA ASN A 224 17.35 6.91 -27.42
C ASN A 224 17.86 6.27 -26.12
N ALA A 225 19.17 6.31 -25.93
CA ALA A 225 19.83 5.86 -24.72
C ALA A 225 21.02 6.76 -24.37
N THR A 226 21.26 6.93 -23.08
CA THR A 226 22.38 7.72 -22.54
C THR A 226 23.08 6.92 -21.45
N GLU A 227 24.40 6.85 -21.51
CA GLU A 227 25.22 6.24 -20.46
C GLU A 227 25.28 7.17 -19.23
N MET A 228 25.00 6.60 -18.06
CA MET A 228 25.10 7.27 -16.77
C MET A 228 25.38 6.22 -15.70
N GLU A 229 26.47 6.39 -14.95
CA GLU A 229 26.87 5.38 -13.97
C GLU A 229 25.89 5.31 -12.79
N ASP A 230 25.74 4.10 -12.26
CA ASP A 230 25.09 3.82 -10.98
C ASP A 230 23.64 4.30 -10.85
N LEU A 231 22.83 4.08 -11.90
CA LEU A 231 21.41 4.46 -11.88
C LEU A 231 20.60 3.61 -10.92
N ARG A 232 19.75 4.28 -10.14
CA ARG A 232 18.98 3.70 -9.04
C ARG A 232 17.48 3.71 -9.28
N ALA A 233 16.97 4.80 -9.84
CA ALA A 233 15.55 5.00 -10.05
C ALA A 233 15.27 5.94 -11.21
N VAL A 234 14.06 5.82 -11.76
CA VAL A 234 13.50 6.75 -12.72
C VAL A 234 12.05 7.05 -12.38
N ALA A 235 11.65 8.31 -12.47
CA ALA A 235 10.27 8.73 -12.30
C ALA A 235 9.87 9.67 -13.43
N PHE A 236 8.61 9.59 -13.87
CA PHE A 236 8.05 10.46 -14.89
C PHE A 236 6.94 11.34 -14.31
N GLY A 237 7.02 12.65 -14.54
CA GLY A 237 6.05 13.62 -14.06
C GLY A 237 6.34 15.01 -14.61
N ASP A 238 5.33 15.87 -14.70
CA ASP A 238 5.43 17.22 -15.30
C ASP A 238 6.07 17.24 -16.70
N ASP A 239 5.81 16.21 -17.51
CA ASP A 239 6.39 15.99 -18.83
C ASP A 239 7.93 15.95 -18.84
N LYS A 240 8.53 15.52 -17.73
CA LYS A 240 9.97 15.30 -17.58
C LYS A 240 10.27 13.95 -16.96
N LEU A 241 11.50 13.50 -17.18
CA LEU A 241 12.02 12.27 -16.62
C LEU A 241 13.07 12.61 -15.55
N ALA A 242 12.84 12.27 -14.29
CA ALA A 242 13.85 12.38 -13.25
C ALA A 242 14.58 11.04 -13.13
N VAL A 243 15.91 11.07 -13.20
CA VAL A 243 16.78 9.88 -13.14
C VAL A 243 17.76 10.04 -11.99
N LEU A 244 17.77 9.10 -11.06
CA LEU A 244 18.66 9.12 -9.89
C LEU A 244 19.91 8.27 -10.15
N SER A 245 21.08 8.90 -10.12
CA SER A 245 22.38 8.23 -10.01
C SER A 245 22.86 8.26 -8.57
N GLY A 246 23.36 7.12 -8.07
CA GLY A 246 23.99 7.05 -6.75
C GLY A 246 25.32 7.79 -6.67
N SER A 247 25.97 8.08 -7.81
CA SER A 247 27.28 8.74 -7.86
C SER A 247 27.24 10.21 -8.30
N SER A 248 26.25 10.62 -9.11
CA SER A 248 26.15 11.99 -9.63
C SER A 248 24.91 12.78 -9.20
N GLY A 249 23.98 12.17 -8.45
CA GLY A 249 22.76 12.82 -8.00
C GLY A 249 21.60 12.65 -8.99
N VAL A 250 20.65 13.60 -9.01
CA VAL A 250 19.48 13.52 -9.90
C VAL A 250 19.70 14.31 -11.18
N HIS A 251 19.29 13.73 -12.29
CA HIS A 251 19.28 14.33 -13.61
C HIS A 251 17.84 14.39 -14.12
N ILE A 252 17.33 15.59 -14.39
CA ILE A 252 16.02 15.80 -15.00
C ILE A 252 16.22 15.94 -16.49
N LEU A 253 15.61 15.05 -17.26
CA LEU A 253 15.80 14.88 -18.69
C LEU A 253 14.50 15.14 -19.45
N ASP A 254 14.64 15.49 -20.73
CA ASP A 254 13.55 15.41 -21.70
C ASP A 254 13.15 13.93 -21.95
N PRO A 255 11.86 13.57 -21.86
CA PRO A 255 11.41 12.17 -21.86
C PRO A 255 11.46 11.50 -23.24
N ASN A 256 11.85 12.23 -24.30
CA ASN A 256 11.95 11.70 -25.67
C ASN A 256 13.39 11.65 -26.15
N SER A 257 14.17 12.69 -25.88
CA SER A 257 15.55 12.86 -26.35
C SER A 257 16.61 12.49 -25.32
N LEU A 258 16.21 12.34 -24.04
CA LEU A 258 17.11 12.17 -22.89
C LEU A 258 18.12 13.32 -22.72
N SER A 259 17.86 14.49 -23.32
CA SER A 259 18.70 15.67 -23.09
C SER A 259 18.50 16.19 -21.66
N GLU A 260 19.58 16.42 -20.94
CA GLU A 260 19.53 16.97 -19.59
C GLU A 260 19.03 18.43 -19.60
N VAL A 261 18.06 18.70 -18.72
CA VAL A 261 17.45 20.01 -18.50
C VAL A 261 17.92 20.60 -17.17
N VAL A 262 18.00 19.78 -16.12
CA VAL A 262 18.42 20.17 -14.77
C VAL A 262 19.28 19.06 -14.16
N SER A 263 20.30 19.45 -13.40
CA SER A 263 21.10 18.54 -12.57
C SER A 263 21.05 18.98 -11.11
N ILE A 264 20.79 18.04 -10.22
CA ILE A 264 20.69 18.22 -8.77
C ILE A 264 21.80 17.37 -8.12
N PRO A 265 22.92 17.99 -7.67
CA PRO A 265 23.98 17.24 -7.04
C PRO A 265 23.53 16.74 -5.67
N LEU A 266 23.77 15.46 -5.40
CA LEU A 266 23.53 14.82 -4.11
C LEU A 266 24.83 14.33 -3.49
N THR A 267 24.79 14.03 -2.20
CA THR A 267 25.94 13.38 -1.54
C THR A 267 26.06 11.93 -2.02
N LEU A 268 27.30 11.46 -2.16
CA LEU A 268 27.59 10.06 -2.46
C LEU A 268 27.05 9.21 -1.31
N ASP A 269 26.32 8.17 -1.67
CA ASP A 269 25.67 7.27 -0.73
C ASP A 269 26.29 5.86 -0.76
N VAL A 270 25.73 4.94 0.03
CA VAL A 270 26.11 3.54 0.07
C VAL A 270 25.91 2.89 -1.31
N ALA A 271 27.00 2.31 -1.83
CA ALA A 271 26.94 1.57 -3.09
C ALA A 271 25.98 0.38 -2.99
N GLY A 272 25.14 0.20 -4.00
CA GLY A 272 24.15 -0.88 -4.03
C GLY A 272 22.82 -0.54 -3.33
N ALA A 273 22.75 0.49 -2.50
CA ALA A 273 21.53 0.81 -1.76
C ALA A 273 20.37 1.19 -2.69
N LYS A 274 19.17 0.71 -2.35
CA LYS A 274 17.95 1.09 -3.06
C LYS A 274 17.61 2.54 -2.72
N ARG A 275 17.23 3.31 -3.74
CA ARG A 275 16.73 4.68 -3.60
C ARG A 275 15.70 4.93 -4.67
N THR A 276 14.52 5.41 -4.29
CA THR A 276 13.44 5.77 -5.22
C THR A 276 13.29 7.30 -5.35
N LEU A 277 12.51 7.67 -6.37
CA LEU A 277 12.02 9.01 -6.63
C LEU A 277 10.49 8.96 -6.63
N ASP A 278 9.86 10.09 -6.31
CA ASP A 278 8.44 10.30 -6.59
C ASP A 278 8.20 11.75 -7.02
N ILE A 279 7.17 12.01 -7.82
CA ILE A 279 6.86 13.34 -8.36
C ILE A 279 5.40 13.67 -8.10
N ASP A 280 5.17 14.79 -7.41
CA ASP A 280 3.83 15.32 -7.20
C ASP A 280 3.83 16.86 -7.21
N ASN A 281 2.79 17.44 -7.79
CA ASN A 281 2.51 18.88 -7.76
C ASN A 281 3.71 19.80 -8.12
N GLY A 282 4.52 19.45 -9.13
CA GLY A 282 5.67 20.26 -9.52
C GLY A 282 6.95 19.98 -8.74
N ASN A 283 6.93 19.03 -7.80
CA ASN A 283 8.02 18.74 -6.87
C ASN A 283 8.52 17.32 -7.04
N LEU A 284 9.83 17.16 -6.89
CA LEU A 284 10.53 15.90 -6.85
C LEU A 284 10.86 15.54 -5.41
N TYR A 285 10.43 14.36 -5.00
CA TYR A 285 10.77 13.74 -3.73
C TYR A 285 11.87 12.71 -3.99
N VAL A 286 12.96 12.85 -3.25
CA VAL A 286 14.17 12.05 -3.45
C VAL A 286 14.49 11.35 -2.14
N SER A 287 14.55 10.02 -2.16
CA SER A 287 15.17 9.27 -1.07
C SER A 287 16.69 9.49 -1.10
N GLU A 288 17.30 9.85 0.02
CA GLU A 288 18.72 10.23 0.15
C GLU A 288 19.48 9.38 1.17
N GLY A 289 19.05 8.13 1.32
CA GLY A 289 19.70 7.13 2.15
C GLY A 289 19.80 7.59 3.60
N ALA A 290 21.01 7.62 4.17
CA ALA A 290 21.23 7.99 5.57
C ALA A 290 20.81 9.43 5.92
N ASN A 291 20.60 10.28 4.91
CA ASN A 291 20.22 11.69 5.08
C ASN A 291 18.71 11.93 5.11
N GLY A 292 17.88 10.88 4.94
CA GLY A 292 16.43 11.03 4.89
C GLY A 292 15.93 11.28 3.47
N ALA A 293 15.03 12.26 3.30
CA ALA A 293 14.48 12.65 2.00
C ALA A 293 14.73 14.13 1.68
N GLY A 294 14.85 14.45 0.40
CA GLY A 294 14.88 15.82 -0.10
C GLY A 294 13.70 16.12 -1.02
N ILE A 295 13.19 17.35 -0.93
CA ILE A 295 12.13 17.86 -1.80
C ILE A 295 12.71 18.98 -2.66
N TYR A 296 12.57 18.86 -3.97
CA TYR A 296 13.15 19.76 -4.96
C TYR A 296 12.13 20.23 -5.99
N LYS A 297 12.31 21.40 -6.58
CA LYS A 297 11.46 21.84 -7.70
C LYS A 297 11.82 21.14 -8.99
N MET A 298 10.82 20.57 -9.69
CA MET A 298 11.01 19.99 -11.03
C MET A 298 11.34 21.02 -12.12
N SER A 299 11.19 22.31 -11.84
CA SER A 299 11.45 23.39 -12.80
C SER A 299 12.91 23.79 -12.92
N ASP A 300 13.65 23.77 -11.80
CA ASP A 300 15.02 24.31 -11.73
C ASP A 300 15.95 23.53 -10.79
N GLY A 301 15.44 22.50 -10.11
CA GLY A 301 16.23 21.67 -9.19
C GLY A 301 16.56 22.33 -7.86
N SER A 302 15.96 23.48 -7.56
CA SER A 302 16.17 24.15 -6.27
C SER A 302 15.61 23.30 -5.11
N LEU A 303 16.39 23.20 -4.04
CA LEU A 303 15.98 22.55 -2.80
C LEU A 303 14.85 23.35 -2.14
N ILE A 304 13.78 22.66 -1.76
CA ILE A 304 12.67 23.19 -0.96
C ILE A 304 12.90 22.83 0.51
N GLN A 305 13.02 21.53 0.80
CA GLN A 305 13.13 21.03 2.18
C GLN A 305 13.93 19.72 2.26
N LYS A 306 14.55 19.48 3.42
CA LYS A 306 15.11 18.18 3.80
C LYS A 306 14.32 17.63 4.99
N LEU A 307 13.97 16.36 4.93
CA LEU A 307 13.35 15.63 6.03
C LEU A 307 14.33 14.57 6.50
N ALA A 308 14.79 14.68 7.74
CA ALA A 308 15.68 13.69 8.32
C ALA A 308 14.91 12.41 8.70
N ILE A 309 15.62 11.30 8.88
CA ILE A 309 15.04 10.11 9.51
C ILE A 309 14.75 10.45 10.99
N PRO A 310 13.48 10.41 11.43
CA PRO A 310 13.07 10.98 12.71
C PRO A 310 13.47 10.14 13.92
N ILE A 311 13.62 8.82 13.76
CA ILE A 311 14.01 7.89 14.83
C ILE A 311 15.26 7.13 14.41
N ARG A 312 16.22 7.00 15.33
CA ARG A 312 17.42 6.17 15.16
C ARG A 312 17.53 5.19 16.34
N PRO A 313 17.05 3.95 16.20
CA PRO A 313 17.12 2.96 17.27
C PRO A 313 18.58 2.69 17.69
N GLU A 314 18.86 2.62 19.00
CA GLU A 314 20.23 2.49 19.53
C GLU A 314 20.88 1.13 19.21
N ASP A 315 20.07 0.07 19.09
CA ASP A 315 20.51 -1.32 18.89
C ASP A 315 20.51 -1.74 17.40
N VAL A 316 20.47 -0.77 16.48
CA VAL A 316 20.44 -1.01 15.03
C VAL A 316 21.69 -0.40 14.39
N ASP A 317 22.32 -1.14 13.49
CA ASP A 317 23.48 -0.65 12.75
C ASP A 317 23.09 0.58 11.91
N SER A 318 23.90 1.64 11.98
CA SER A 318 23.59 2.90 11.28
C SER A 318 23.46 2.76 9.76
N GLY A 319 24.05 1.71 9.17
CA GLY A 319 23.91 1.38 7.75
C GLY A 319 22.54 0.84 7.37
N ASP A 320 21.77 0.33 8.34
CA ASP A 320 20.40 -0.18 8.13
C ASP A 320 19.33 0.90 8.38
N ILE A 321 19.76 2.10 8.81
CA ILE A 321 18.90 3.27 9.05
C ILE A 321 19.08 4.24 7.88
N VAL A 322 18.48 3.88 6.75
CA VAL A 322 18.53 4.62 5.49
C VAL A 322 17.14 4.73 4.89
N THR A 323 16.82 5.89 4.30
CA THR A 323 15.60 6.06 3.51
C THR A 323 15.81 5.43 2.14
N ASN A 324 15.21 4.26 1.94
CA ASN A 324 15.30 3.47 0.70
C ASN A 324 14.26 3.88 -0.34
N ALA A 325 13.12 4.37 0.12
CA ALA A 325 12.03 4.79 -0.75
C ALA A 325 11.24 5.96 -0.17
N VAL A 326 10.69 6.76 -1.08
CA VAL A 326 9.68 7.78 -0.81
C VAL A 326 8.45 7.49 -1.67
N SER A 327 7.27 7.79 -1.16
CA SER A 327 6.03 7.83 -1.93
C SER A 327 5.13 8.94 -1.41
N VAL A 328 4.57 9.74 -2.32
CA VAL A 328 3.69 10.86 -2.02
C VAL A 328 2.37 10.71 -2.76
N ASP A 329 1.27 10.82 -2.02
CA ASP A 329 -0.06 10.94 -2.62
C ASP A 329 -0.98 11.73 -1.69
N ASN A 330 -1.85 12.55 -2.24
CA ASN A 330 -2.80 13.39 -1.50
C ASN A 330 -2.16 14.18 -0.34
N ASN A 331 -0.98 14.78 -0.61
CA ASN A 331 -0.14 15.50 0.34
C ASN A 331 0.46 14.67 1.49
N LEU A 332 0.34 13.35 1.48
CA LEU A 332 0.98 12.48 2.46
C LEU A 332 2.28 11.91 1.89
N LEU A 333 3.40 12.30 2.49
CA LEU A 333 4.72 11.74 2.19
C LEU A 333 5.02 10.58 3.16
N PHE A 334 5.26 9.41 2.59
CA PHE A 334 5.78 8.24 3.28
C PHE A 334 7.26 8.07 2.96
N MET A 335 8.08 7.78 3.98
CA MET A 335 9.49 7.45 3.83
C MET A 335 9.77 6.08 4.43
N ALA A 336 10.30 5.15 3.62
CA ALA A 336 10.72 3.84 4.06
C ALA A 336 12.16 3.87 4.58
N ASN A 337 12.32 3.93 5.91
CA ASN A 337 13.58 4.24 6.59
C ASN A 337 14.34 2.98 7.07
N GLY A 338 14.22 1.88 6.34
CA GLY A 338 14.88 0.62 6.68
C GLY A 338 14.44 0.13 8.06
N ALA A 339 15.41 -0.13 8.93
CA ALA A 339 15.17 -0.58 10.31
C ALA A 339 14.57 0.49 11.24
N ALA A 340 14.40 1.73 10.79
CA ALA A 340 13.70 2.78 11.54
C ALA A 340 12.20 2.90 11.20
N GLY A 341 11.65 1.95 10.42
CA GLY A 341 10.23 1.91 10.09
C GLY A 341 9.80 2.91 9.01
N ILE A 342 8.53 3.31 9.03
CA ILE A 342 7.94 4.25 8.07
C ILE A 342 7.67 5.58 8.75
N SER A 343 8.23 6.69 8.26
CA SER A 343 7.82 8.02 8.71
C SER A 343 6.78 8.63 7.78
N ILE A 344 5.83 9.37 8.35
CA ILE A 344 4.70 9.94 7.63
C ILE A 344 4.59 11.44 7.92
N SER A 345 4.46 12.25 6.88
CA SER A 345 4.34 13.70 6.99
C SER A 345 3.28 14.26 6.04
N ASP A 346 2.58 15.31 6.47
CA ASP A 346 1.76 16.16 5.62
C ASP A 346 2.66 17.20 4.94
N VAL A 347 2.69 17.17 3.61
CA VAL A 347 3.47 18.05 2.74
C VAL A 347 2.60 19.03 1.96
N SER A 348 1.36 19.28 2.40
CA SER A 348 0.46 20.29 1.81
C SER A 348 1.00 21.71 1.97
N ASP A 349 1.78 21.96 3.02
CA ASP A 349 2.60 23.16 3.21
C ASP A 349 4.07 22.77 3.31
N LEU A 350 4.83 23.02 2.25
CA LEU A 350 6.26 22.67 2.18
C LEU A 350 7.16 23.57 3.05
N GLU A 351 6.67 24.74 3.49
CA GLU A 351 7.39 25.60 4.45
C GLU A 351 7.12 25.17 5.89
N GLY A 352 5.96 24.54 6.13
CA GLY A 352 5.46 24.12 7.45
C GLY A 352 5.06 22.65 7.51
N ILE A 353 5.93 21.75 7.04
CA ILE A 353 5.66 20.30 7.02
C ILE A 353 5.27 19.81 8.41
N LYS A 354 4.13 19.12 8.49
CA LYS A 354 3.63 18.52 9.72
C LYS A 354 3.98 17.03 9.74
N GLU A 355 4.83 16.63 10.68
CA GLU A 355 5.14 15.21 10.91
C GLU A 355 4.01 14.55 11.70
N PHE A 356 3.46 13.45 11.21
CA PHE A 356 2.49 12.64 11.95
C PHE A 356 3.18 11.69 12.94
N GLY A 357 4.36 11.18 12.57
CA GLY A 357 5.17 10.30 13.39
C GLY A 357 5.75 9.13 12.60
N VAL A 358 6.14 8.09 13.34
CA VAL A 358 6.74 6.88 12.80
C VAL A 358 5.84 5.68 13.07
N LEU A 359 5.54 4.92 12.03
CA LEU A 359 4.96 3.61 12.13
C LEU A 359 6.08 2.57 12.25
N ASP A 360 6.11 1.88 13.38
CA ASP A 360 6.96 0.73 13.60
C ASP A 360 6.32 -0.51 12.97
N LEU A 361 7.08 -1.20 12.12
CA LEU A 361 6.65 -2.40 11.41
C LEU A 361 7.68 -3.50 11.66
N ASP A 362 7.20 -4.75 11.73
CA ASP A 362 8.09 -5.89 11.90
C ASP A 362 9.01 -6.02 10.67
N GLY A 363 10.31 -5.82 10.86
CA GLY A 363 11.34 -5.94 9.83
C GLY A 363 11.76 -4.61 9.19
N SER A 364 12.71 -4.69 8.24
CA SER A 364 13.25 -3.49 7.57
C SER A 364 12.31 -3.01 6.47
N SER A 365 11.85 -1.76 6.58
CA SER A 365 11.02 -1.10 5.57
C SER A 365 11.87 -0.64 4.38
N ASN A 366 11.81 -1.38 3.27
CA ASN A 366 12.71 -1.18 2.12
C ASN A 366 12.04 -0.52 0.90
N PHE A 367 10.71 -0.56 0.85
CA PHE A 367 9.93 0.13 -0.18
C PHE A 367 8.55 0.49 0.37
N VAL A 368 7.99 1.60 -0.11
CA VAL A 368 6.62 2.02 0.21
C VAL A 368 5.97 2.57 -1.06
N ARG A 369 4.71 2.19 -1.30
CA ARG A 369 3.83 2.78 -2.31
C ARG A 369 2.54 3.22 -1.63
N ASN A 370 2.24 4.51 -1.71
CA ASN A 370 0.99 5.11 -1.27
C ASN A 370 0.18 5.50 -2.52
N GLU A 371 -1.05 5.01 -2.62
CA GLU A 371 -1.95 5.37 -3.71
C GLU A 371 -3.40 5.36 -3.20
N GLU A 372 -4.07 6.51 -3.33
CA GLU A 372 -5.40 6.77 -2.81
C GLU A 372 -5.50 6.53 -1.29
N GLU A 373 -6.04 5.38 -0.88
CA GLU A 373 -6.16 4.97 0.51
C GLU A 373 -5.27 3.77 0.87
N PHE A 374 -4.53 3.21 -0.08
CA PHE A 374 -3.68 2.04 0.12
C PHE A 374 -2.23 2.43 0.37
N VAL A 375 -1.62 1.79 1.35
CA VAL A 375 -0.17 1.88 1.57
C VAL A 375 0.41 0.48 1.63
N PHE A 376 1.26 0.17 0.66
CA PHE A 376 1.97 -1.09 0.57
C PHE A 376 3.41 -0.89 1.01
N VAL A 377 3.89 -1.73 1.94
CA VAL A 377 5.25 -1.64 2.48
C VAL A 377 5.95 -2.99 2.33
N ALA A 378 7.10 -2.99 1.64
CA ALA A 378 7.97 -4.16 1.58
C ALA A 378 8.87 -4.20 2.83
N THR A 379 8.77 -5.27 3.63
CA THR A 379 9.48 -5.42 4.91
C THR A 379 10.65 -6.43 4.85
N GLY A 380 11.38 -6.43 3.73
CA GLY A 380 12.51 -7.34 3.52
C GLY A 380 12.07 -8.82 3.54
N PHE A 381 12.66 -9.63 4.43
CA PHE A 381 12.26 -11.03 4.59
C PHE A 381 10.91 -11.21 5.30
N GLY A 382 10.35 -10.15 5.89
CA GLY A 382 9.02 -10.15 6.50
C GLY A 382 7.87 -10.09 5.49
N GLY A 383 8.18 -10.05 4.20
CA GLY A 383 7.20 -10.00 3.12
C GLY A 383 6.63 -8.59 2.91
N LEU A 384 5.31 -8.48 2.91
CA LEU A 384 4.58 -7.25 2.57
C LEU A 384 3.61 -6.90 3.69
N GLN A 385 3.52 -5.62 4.02
CA GLN A 385 2.48 -5.08 4.91
C GLN A 385 1.53 -4.25 4.06
N ILE A 386 0.23 -4.49 4.19
CA ILE A 386 -0.82 -3.74 3.49
C ILE A 386 -1.55 -2.92 4.54
N LEU A 387 -1.52 -1.60 4.38
CA LEU A 387 -2.23 -0.67 5.24
C LEU A 387 -3.29 0.09 4.47
N LYS A 388 -4.28 0.57 5.21
CA LYS A 388 -5.33 1.46 4.74
C LYS A 388 -5.32 2.76 5.52
N ILE A 389 -5.34 3.88 4.82
CA ILE A 389 -5.67 5.19 5.38
C ILE A 389 -7.20 5.28 5.41
N ASN A 390 -7.80 5.13 6.59
CA ASN A 390 -9.24 5.04 6.76
C ASN A 390 -9.90 6.43 6.75
N LYS A 391 -9.89 7.13 5.61
CA LYS A 391 -10.46 8.48 5.44
C LYS A 391 -11.91 8.44 4.95
N SER A 392 -12.72 9.34 5.48
CA SER A 392 -14.12 9.57 5.11
C SER A 392 -14.47 10.99 5.49
N ASP A 393 -15.12 11.70 4.57
CA ASP A 393 -15.67 13.04 4.84
C ASP A 393 -16.96 12.98 5.69
N GLY A 394 -17.41 11.78 6.09
CA GLY A 394 -18.69 11.54 6.74
C GLY A 394 -19.86 11.56 5.76
N ALA A 395 -21.05 11.11 6.18
CA ALA A 395 -22.24 11.34 5.35
C ALA A 395 -22.71 12.79 5.46
N SER A 396 -23.39 13.27 4.43
CA SER A 396 -24.04 14.60 4.37
C SER A 396 -25.28 14.70 5.28
N ASP A 397 -25.12 14.34 6.55
CA ASP A 397 -26.14 14.48 7.57
C ASP A 397 -26.10 15.90 8.16
N VAL A 398 -27.27 16.50 8.34
CA VAL A 398 -27.44 17.80 9.01
C VAL A 398 -26.85 17.78 10.42
N SER A 399 -26.84 16.62 11.09
CA SER A 399 -26.23 16.46 12.41
C SER A 399 -24.71 16.71 12.43
N CYS A 400 -24.05 16.66 11.27
CA CYS A 400 -22.60 16.85 11.13
C CYS A 400 -22.21 18.29 10.75
N GLU A 401 -23.17 19.18 10.48
CA GLU A 401 -22.88 20.52 9.99
C GLU A 401 -22.23 21.41 11.06
N GLY A 402 -21.08 22.01 10.74
CA GLY A 402 -20.37 22.96 11.60
C GLY A 402 -19.67 22.36 12.82
N LEU A 403 -19.56 21.02 12.90
CA LEU A 403 -18.79 20.36 13.94
C LEU A 403 -17.29 20.63 13.78
N LEU A 404 -16.59 20.78 14.91
CA LEU A 404 -15.15 21.02 14.94
C LEU A 404 -14.36 19.71 15.03
N PRO A 405 -13.11 19.67 14.51
CA PRO A 405 -12.19 18.57 14.76
C PRO A 405 -11.97 18.30 16.24
N TYR A 406 -11.81 17.03 16.60
CA TYR A 406 -11.34 16.66 17.93
C TYR A 406 -9.84 16.98 18.04
N THR A 407 -9.45 17.67 19.11
CA THR A 407 -8.05 18.07 19.37
C THR A 407 -7.62 17.72 20.80
N GLY A 408 -8.23 16.68 21.37
CA GLY A 408 -7.95 16.26 22.74
C GLY A 408 -7.02 15.06 22.82
N ASN A 409 -6.85 14.56 24.04
CA ASN A 409 -6.04 13.37 24.29
C ASN A 409 -6.60 12.11 23.61
N ALA A 410 -5.74 11.13 23.37
CA ALA A 410 -6.14 9.83 22.82
C ALA A 410 -7.09 9.04 23.75
N ASN A 411 -7.20 9.40 25.03
CA ASN A 411 -8.16 8.79 25.97
C ASN A 411 -9.36 9.71 26.18
N LEU A 412 -10.53 9.30 25.70
CA LEU A 412 -11.77 10.07 25.76
C LEU A 412 -12.75 9.47 26.76
N ASN A 413 -13.27 10.30 27.67
CA ASN A 413 -14.32 9.92 28.59
C ASN A 413 -15.46 10.95 28.55
N ILE A 414 -16.66 10.50 28.22
CA ILE A 414 -17.88 11.30 28.15
C ILE A 414 -18.79 10.85 29.29
N ASN A 415 -18.97 11.69 30.29
CA ASN A 415 -19.78 11.37 31.47
C ASN A 415 -21.28 11.31 31.14
N SER A 416 -22.08 10.67 32.00
CA SER A 416 -23.53 10.45 31.79
C SER A 416 -24.37 11.71 31.57
N ASN A 417 -23.86 12.86 31.99
CA ASN A 417 -24.52 14.16 31.87
C ASN A 417 -23.93 15.03 30.75
N GLU A 418 -23.05 14.47 29.92
CA GLU A 418 -22.35 15.18 28.86
C GLU A 418 -22.87 14.77 27.48
N SER A 419 -22.81 15.72 26.55
CA SER A 419 -23.03 15.50 25.14
C SER A 419 -21.86 16.15 24.41
N GLN A 420 -21.12 15.36 23.62
CA GLN A 420 -19.99 15.85 22.83
C GLN A 420 -20.14 15.43 21.37
N SER A 421 -19.74 16.31 20.45
CA SER A 421 -19.86 16.10 19.01
C SER A 421 -18.64 16.66 18.32
N TYR A 422 -18.00 15.85 17.48
CA TYR A 422 -16.80 16.22 16.72
C TYR A 422 -16.91 15.74 15.28
N ALA A 423 -16.06 16.30 14.42
CA ALA A 423 -15.93 15.85 13.04
C ALA A 423 -14.47 15.68 12.60
N GLY A 424 -14.25 15.28 11.36
CA GLY A 424 -12.92 15.13 10.77
C GLY A 424 -12.33 13.74 11.00
N SER A 425 -11.01 13.68 11.23
CA SER A 425 -10.29 12.42 11.42
C SER A 425 -9.69 12.36 12.83
N SER A 426 -9.81 11.22 13.51
CA SER A 426 -9.22 11.03 14.83
C SER A 426 -8.87 9.58 15.13
N VAL A 427 -7.71 9.40 15.76
CA VAL A 427 -7.24 8.14 16.34
C VAL A 427 -7.25 8.27 17.85
N LEU A 428 -8.09 7.47 18.49
CA LEU A 428 -8.21 7.37 19.94
C LEU A 428 -7.71 6.01 20.41
N LYS A 429 -7.39 5.92 21.68
CA LYS A 429 -6.88 4.71 22.32
C LYS A 429 -7.94 4.05 23.18
N ASN A 430 -8.49 4.79 24.14
CA ASN A 430 -9.54 4.31 25.04
C ASN A 430 -10.70 5.30 25.04
N VAL A 431 -11.92 4.81 24.80
CA VAL A 431 -13.12 5.62 24.72
C VAL A 431 -14.18 5.06 25.66
N ASN A 432 -14.69 5.91 26.56
CA ASN A 432 -15.78 5.58 27.48
C ASN A 432 -16.94 6.57 27.27
N VAL A 433 -18.11 6.07 26.88
CA VAL A 433 -19.29 6.89 26.58
C VAL A 433 -20.41 6.55 27.56
N GLY A 434 -20.56 7.36 28.60
CA GLY A 434 -21.72 7.32 29.50
C GLY A 434 -22.85 8.28 29.09
N GLY A 435 -22.52 9.36 28.40
CA GLY A 435 -23.46 10.36 27.89
C GLY A 435 -23.79 10.14 26.41
N THR A 436 -23.84 11.23 25.65
CA THR A 436 -24.03 11.20 24.18
C THR A 436 -22.75 11.58 23.46
N PHE A 437 -22.35 10.79 22.47
CA PHE A 437 -21.19 11.04 21.63
C PHE A 437 -21.56 10.93 20.16
N LEU A 438 -21.34 11.99 19.39
CA LEU A 438 -21.43 11.98 17.93
C LEU A 438 -20.05 12.22 17.32
N PHE A 439 -19.66 11.39 16.36
CA PHE A 439 -18.47 11.62 15.56
C PHE A 439 -18.79 11.51 14.07
N CYS A 440 -18.46 12.55 13.30
CA CYS A 440 -18.67 12.59 11.86
C CYS A 440 -17.34 12.59 11.10
N GLY A 441 -17.13 11.63 10.19
CA GLY A 441 -15.89 11.46 9.45
C GLY A 441 -15.19 10.15 9.81
N SER A 442 -13.89 10.19 10.04
CA SER A 442 -13.07 9.00 10.30
C SER A 442 -12.67 8.85 11.76
N LEU A 443 -13.15 7.78 12.38
CA LEU A 443 -12.80 7.44 13.75
C LEU A 443 -12.12 6.08 13.82
N ALA A 444 -10.89 6.07 14.33
CA ALA A 444 -10.18 4.84 14.68
C ALA A 444 -10.00 4.77 16.20
N ILE A 445 -10.29 3.61 16.81
CA ILE A 445 -10.07 3.38 18.24
C ILE A 445 -9.19 2.14 18.42
N GLU A 446 -8.02 2.32 19.03
CA GLU A 446 -6.97 1.30 19.12
C GLU A 446 -7.30 0.17 20.13
N GLN A 447 -7.72 0.49 21.35
CA GLN A 447 -7.70 -0.50 22.45
C GLN A 447 -9.08 -0.85 23.00
N ASN A 448 -9.78 0.12 23.60
CA ASN A 448 -11.02 -0.14 24.33
C ASN A 448 -12.10 0.88 23.96
N LEU A 449 -13.29 0.38 23.65
CA LEU A 449 -14.48 1.20 23.50
C LEU A 449 -15.58 0.65 24.41
N ASN A 450 -16.03 1.45 25.37
CA ASN A 450 -17.15 1.13 26.24
C ASN A 450 -18.27 2.15 26.03
N VAL A 451 -19.35 1.74 25.37
CA VAL A 451 -20.62 2.47 25.42
C VAL A 451 -21.32 2.03 26.72
N ASN A 452 -21.11 2.80 27.79
CA ASN A 452 -21.57 2.52 29.15
C ASN A 452 -23.10 2.53 29.24
N SER A 453 -23.66 2.03 30.34
CA SER A 453 -25.10 1.85 30.50
C SER A 453 -25.89 3.15 30.24
N ASN A 454 -26.91 3.08 29.39
CA ASN A 454 -27.71 4.22 28.88
C ASN A 454 -26.95 5.24 28.02
N GLY A 455 -25.67 4.99 27.70
CA GLY A 455 -24.91 5.82 26.78
C GLY A 455 -25.38 5.68 25.33
N LEU A 456 -25.15 6.72 24.55
CA LEU A 456 -25.41 6.75 23.12
C LEU A 456 -24.13 7.19 22.41
N MET A 457 -23.63 6.34 21.51
CA MET A 457 -22.55 6.71 20.60
C MET A 457 -23.04 6.59 19.17
N THR A 458 -22.78 7.60 18.35
CA THR A 458 -23.12 7.64 16.94
C THR A 458 -21.85 7.95 16.15
N VAL A 459 -21.54 7.10 15.17
CA VAL A 459 -20.46 7.35 14.21
C VAL A 459 -21.05 7.44 12.81
N ASN A 460 -20.78 8.55 12.12
CA ASN A 460 -21.22 8.80 10.77
C ASN A 460 -20.01 8.98 9.85
N GLY A 461 -19.62 7.94 9.12
CA GLY A 461 -18.46 7.90 8.25
C GLY A 461 -17.72 6.56 8.37
N ALA A 462 -16.40 6.60 8.41
CA ALA A 462 -15.56 5.42 8.53
C ALA A 462 -15.19 5.14 9.99
N PHE A 463 -15.47 3.92 10.45
CA PHE A 463 -15.17 3.48 11.81
C PHE A 463 -14.24 2.26 11.81
N ALA A 464 -13.12 2.35 12.51
CA ALA A 464 -12.21 1.24 12.74
C ALA A 464 -12.01 0.99 14.25
N PHE A 465 -12.07 -0.26 14.68
CA PHE A 465 -11.88 -0.62 16.08
C PHE A 465 -10.92 -1.78 16.27
N GLY A 466 -10.01 -1.61 17.23
CA GLY A 466 -9.28 -2.68 17.87
C GLY A 466 -8.12 -3.22 17.06
N GLN A 467 -7.54 -4.27 17.59
CA GLN A 467 -6.44 -5.02 17.01
C GLN A 467 -6.74 -6.52 17.10
N TYR A 468 -6.48 -7.23 16.02
CA TYR A 468 -6.81 -8.63 15.87
C TYR A 468 -6.00 -9.46 16.85
N GLN A 469 -6.70 -10.28 17.65
CA GLN A 469 -6.11 -11.15 18.67
C GLN A 469 -5.21 -10.46 19.72
N LYS A 470 -5.34 -9.14 19.92
CA LYS A 470 -4.58 -8.36 20.94
C LYS A 470 -5.40 -7.99 22.18
N ASN A 471 -6.49 -8.72 22.45
CA ASN A 471 -7.36 -8.52 23.62
C ASN A 471 -7.98 -7.10 23.70
N THR A 472 -8.37 -6.55 22.55
CA THR A 472 -9.13 -5.29 22.43
C THR A 472 -10.62 -5.60 22.34
N THR A 473 -11.47 -4.90 23.08
CA THR A 473 -12.92 -5.18 23.11
C THR A 473 -13.77 -3.93 22.97
N LEU A 474 -14.75 -4.01 22.07
CA LEU A 474 -15.85 -3.06 21.94
C LEU A 474 -17.05 -3.57 22.75
N ASN A 475 -17.35 -2.90 23.86
CA ASN A 475 -18.48 -3.23 24.72
C ASN A 475 -19.63 -2.24 24.53
N ILE A 476 -20.78 -2.77 24.10
CA ILE A 476 -22.07 -2.08 24.17
C ILE A 476 -22.77 -2.60 25.43
N ASN A 477 -22.81 -1.79 26.48
CA ASN A 477 -23.31 -2.18 27.80
C ASN A 477 -24.85 -2.11 27.91
N SER A 478 -25.36 -2.34 29.13
CA SER A 478 -26.80 -2.50 29.34
C SER A 478 -27.61 -1.25 28.96
N GLN A 479 -28.64 -1.43 28.13
CA GLN A 479 -29.53 -0.35 27.67
C GLN A 479 -28.81 0.79 26.95
N SER A 480 -27.61 0.55 26.43
CA SER A 480 -26.86 1.53 25.64
C SER A 480 -26.96 1.25 24.15
N THR A 481 -26.68 2.26 23.34
CA THR A 481 -26.83 2.20 21.88
C THR A 481 -25.55 2.65 21.19
N LEU A 482 -25.07 1.84 20.24
CA LEU A 482 -24.09 2.25 19.24
C LEU A 482 -24.82 2.37 17.90
N GLN A 483 -24.81 3.57 17.32
CA GLN A 483 -25.34 3.86 16.00
C GLN A 483 -24.19 4.03 15.00
N LEU A 484 -24.28 3.35 13.87
CA LEU A 484 -23.29 3.38 12.81
C LEU A 484 -23.95 3.78 11.50
N HIS A 485 -23.33 4.71 10.78
CA HIS A 485 -23.67 5.08 9.42
C HIS A 485 -22.40 5.13 8.58
N GLY A 486 -22.30 4.33 7.52
CA GLY A 486 -21.12 4.23 6.67
C GLY A 486 -20.38 2.89 6.80
N SER A 487 -19.05 2.93 6.72
CA SER A 487 -18.20 1.72 6.69
C SER A 487 -17.60 1.43 8.05
N THR A 488 -17.73 0.19 8.53
CA THR A 488 -17.19 -0.24 9.83
C THR A 488 -16.28 -1.46 9.69
N VAL A 489 -15.12 -1.42 10.33
CA VAL A 489 -14.25 -2.58 10.52
C VAL A 489 -13.90 -2.76 11.99
N ILE A 490 -14.06 -3.98 12.50
CA ILE A 490 -13.80 -4.34 13.90
C ILE A 490 -12.81 -5.50 13.90
N TYR A 491 -11.56 -5.22 14.26
CA TYR A 491 -10.51 -6.23 14.39
C TYR A 491 -10.55 -6.94 15.74
N GLY A 492 -10.93 -6.21 16.79
CA GLY A 492 -11.11 -6.72 18.15
C GLY A 492 -12.42 -7.50 18.35
N ASP A 493 -12.70 -7.86 19.60
CA ASP A 493 -13.94 -8.54 19.97
C ASP A 493 -15.10 -7.54 20.08
N LEU A 494 -16.29 -7.94 19.63
CA LEU A 494 -17.53 -7.20 19.73
C LEU A 494 -18.46 -7.85 20.75
N ARG A 495 -18.85 -7.10 21.79
CA ARG A 495 -19.74 -7.59 22.85
C ARG A 495 -20.96 -6.70 23.03
N LEU A 496 -22.13 -7.27 22.75
CA LEU A 496 -23.42 -6.69 23.06
C LEU A 496 -23.93 -7.29 24.38
N ASN A 497 -24.04 -6.48 25.42
CA ASN A 497 -24.55 -6.89 26.73
C ASN A 497 -26.09 -6.82 26.80
N SER A 498 -26.66 -7.23 27.94
CA SER A 498 -28.12 -7.33 28.10
C SER A 498 -28.85 -6.03 27.81
N GLY A 499 -29.72 -6.05 26.79
CA GLY A 499 -30.52 -4.88 26.37
C GLY A 499 -29.73 -3.84 25.57
N ALA A 500 -28.54 -4.16 25.09
CA ALA A 500 -27.75 -3.30 24.19
C ALA A 500 -28.35 -3.24 22.78
N THR A 501 -28.16 -2.12 22.09
CA THR A 501 -28.56 -1.95 20.70
C THR A 501 -27.34 -1.59 19.84
N LEU A 502 -27.12 -2.35 18.77
CA LEU A 502 -26.29 -1.94 17.63
C LEU A 502 -27.24 -1.57 16.49
N GLU A 503 -27.23 -0.31 16.09
CA GLU A 503 -28.16 0.23 15.09
C GLU A 503 -27.40 0.76 13.88
N PHE A 504 -27.81 0.33 12.69
CA PHE A 504 -27.33 0.84 11.41
C PHE A 504 -28.31 1.88 10.88
N LEU A 505 -27.84 3.12 10.73
CA LEU A 505 -28.66 4.23 10.26
C LEU A 505 -28.59 4.33 8.74
N GLY A 506 -29.74 4.52 8.08
CA GLY A 506 -29.78 4.69 6.62
C GLY A 506 -29.52 3.41 5.82
N GLU A 507 -29.01 3.59 4.60
CA GLU A 507 -28.72 2.52 3.64
C GLU A 507 -27.22 2.48 3.30
N GLY A 508 -26.75 1.37 2.72
CA GLY A 508 -25.37 1.27 2.24
C GLY A 508 -24.31 1.03 3.32
N ASN A 509 -24.73 0.75 4.56
CA ASN A 509 -23.81 0.41 5.64
C ASN A 509 -23.06 -0.89 5.37
N THR A 510 -21.77 -0.92 5.71
CA THR A 510 -20.95 -2.13 5.66
C THR A 510 -20.32 -2.37 7.02
N ILE A 511 -20.20 -3.64 7.40
CA ILE A 511 -19.50 -4.05 8.61
C ILE A 511 -18.69 -5.31 8.37
N THR A 512 -17.42 -5.26 8.78
CA THR A 512 -16.47 -6.36 8.79
C THR A 512 -16.05 -6.62 10.23
N VAL A 513 -16.17 -7.85 10.73
CA VAL A 513 -15.75 -8.21 12.10
C VAL A 513 -14.79 -9.40 12.09
N TYR A 514 -13.52 -9.16 12.43
CA TYR A 514 -12.50 -10.22 12.52
C TYR A 514 -12.44 -10.89 13.89
N GLY A 515 -12.74 -10.17 14.97
CA GLY A 515 -12.76 -10.76 16.31
C GLY A 515 -14.01 -11.60 16.59
N THR A 516 -14.19 -11.95 17.85
CA THR A 516 -15.33 -12.74 18.33
C THR A 516 -16.53 -11.83 18.55
N VAL A 517 -17.71 -12.29 18.12
CA VAL A 517 -18.98 -11.60 18.38
C VAL A 517 -19.72 -12.31 19.52
N THR A 518 -20.07 -11.57 20.57
CA THR A 518 -20.90 -12.07 21.68
C THR A 518 -22.18 -11.23 21.82
N ILE A 519 -23.33 -11.87 21.62
CA ILE A 519 -24.65 -11.23 21.75
C ILE A 519 -25.38 -11.83 22.96
N ASN A 520 -25.57 -11.03 24.01
CA ASN A 520 -26.24 -11.46 25.23
C ASN A 520 -27.77 -11.28 25.16
N SER A 521 -28.48 -11.89 26.11
CA SER A 521 -29.95 -11.87 26.19
C SER A 521 -30.53 -10.46 26.09
N GLY A 522 -31.47 -10.27 25.16
CA GLY A 522 -32.19 -9.00 24.98
C GLY A 522 -31.42 -7.92 24.21
N ALA A 523 -30.19 -8.19 23.78
CA ALA A 523 -29.51 -7.32 22.84
C ALA A 523 -30.16 -7.38 21.44
N GLN A 524 -30.04 -6.31 20.67
CA GLN A 524 -30.62 -6.19 19.33
C GLN A 524 -29.61 -5.61 18.34
N ILE A 525 -29.66 -6.12 17.10
CA ILE A 525 -29.00 -5.54 15.94
C ILE A 525 -30.11 -5.12 14.98
N ILE A 526 -30.17 -3.85 14.61
CA ILE A 526 -31.26 -3.27 13.80
C ILE A 526 -30.73 -2.40 12.66
N GLY A 527 -31.50 -2.26 11.59
CA GLY A 527 -31.15 -1.45 10.41
C GLY A 527 -30.64 -2.28 9.22
N ASN A 528 -30.32 -1.60 8.12
CA ASN A 528 -29.84 -2.22 6.88
C ASN A 528 -28.31 -2.15 6.79
N TYR A 529 -27.66 -3.31 6.60
CA TYR A 529 -26.21 -3.42 6.52
C TYR A 529 -25.78 -4.64 5.70
N THR A 530 -24.56 -4.57 5.16
CA THR A 530 -23.84 -5.71 4.57
C THR A 530 -22.78 -6.18 5.56
N ASP A 531 -22.95 -7.40 6.06
CA ASP A 531 -21.97 -8.10 6.90
C ASP A 531 -21.07 -8.95 6.00
N THR A 532 -19.82 -8.51 5.85
CA THR A 532 -18.84 -9.09 4.92
C THR A 532 -18.28 -10.42 5.41
N GLU A 533 -18.23 -10.62 6.73
CA GLU A 533 -17.71 -11.85 7.38
C GLU A 533 -18.82 -12.75 7.92
N GLY A 534 -20.08 -12.28 7.91
CA GLY A 534 -21.25 -13.05 8.34
C GLY A 534 -21.32 -13.31 9.84
N LYS A 535 -20.64 -12.51 10.68
CA LYS A 535 -20.55 -12.73 12.13
C LYS A 535 -21.70 -12.15 12.96
N LEU A 536 -22.55 -11.32 12.37
CA LEU A 536 -23.68 -10.68 13.05
C LEU A 536 -25.02 -11.35 12.77
N LYS A 537 -25.04 -12.46 12.02
CA LYS A 537 -26.24 -13.18 11.61
C LYS A 537 -26.54 -14.41 12.46
#